data_AF-A0A0K1PYL1-F1
#
_entry.id   AF-A0A0K1PYL1-F1
#
_cell.length_a   1.000
_cell.length_b   1.000
_cell.length_c   1.000
_cell.angle_alpha   90.00
_cell.angle_beta   90.00
_cell.angle_gamma   90.00
#
_symmetry.space_group_name_H-M   'P 1'
#
loop_
_entity.id
_entity.type
_entity.pdbx_description
1 polymer ?
#
loop_
_entity_poly.entity_id
_entity_poly.type
_entity_poly.pdbx_seq_one_letter_code
_entity_poly.pdbx_strand_id
1 'polypeptide(L)'
;MGVSLRGGGNVAGRRGDGARRAIVAGFIVLMTTWAGTANADLQVDGRWRQSALSEEFTVQQWLPGCGPEPKSARTGGGEIIALRAEGDELAFVGGGRVFRTNQCYDPMPNLNRETHLREPNGKTWRTRCTTPANDPRKAILNTLVVVSSDTHVDVVETGRYEITLETGRCMADVKRTRSFDIVRDEAPATPSTANQPAAPKEPKPDPKPAACESPGAPSRLEVRPSQKLLRTGETFAFRPVVLDDKGCATKTSTTWQVSAADNGKGVSVDKDGKVTVASDAPEGSVEIVATAAGKSTRVTIQVTQPGNYDDLLARSGLNAAGENDSASSVSIGTTSIGAGEGRVEDRSKTRRLVFVAIIGGTLLVLGALALVLLRRSRRAASLEKQAADRHQTRLREALDRRQQREEAHASQQRAHEASLVAVEAATRAANAVRTVPLNAPKPVAAPEPELECPTCGKSFDAGVAFCPHDGVALIPKVAVAGAVMAKNGQPKRGKICPTCGDRFEGGADFCGKDGTQLVLLN
;
A
#
# COMPACT_ATOMS: atom_id res chain seq x y z
N MET A 1 -36.72 49.81 -42.62
CA MET A 1 -37.98 49.31 -43.22
C MET A 1 -37.58 48.57 -44.49
N GLY A 2 -37.76 47.28 -44.71
CA GLY A 2 -38.56 46.24 -44.09
C GLY A 2 -38.79 45.25 -45.23
N VAL A 3 -38.06 44.14 -45.26
CA VAL A 3 -38.18 43.11 -46.31
C VAL A 3 -38.41 41.78 -45.61
N SER A 4 -39.65 41.32 -45.70
CA SER A 4 -40.09 39.98 -45.32
C SER A 4 -40.95 39.47 -46.46
N LEU A 5 -40.50 38.43 -47.17
CA LEU A 5 -41.31 37.69 -48.13
C LEU A 5 -40.77 36.28 -48.36
N ARG A 6 -41.73 35.33 -48.30
CA ARG A 6 -41.81 34.01 -48.98
C ARG A 6 -40.89 32.92 -48.43
N GLY A 7 -41.31 31.67 -48.31
CA GLY A 7 -42.46 30.90 -48.84
C GLY A 7 -41.98 29.44 -48.79
N GLY A 8 -42.73 28.49 -48.24
CA GLY A 8 -43.78 27.77 -48.97
C GLY A 8 -43.20 26.52 -49.65
N GLY A 9 -43.75 25.33 -49.38
CA GLY A 9 -43.37 24.14 -50.16
C GLY A 9 -43.68 22.81 -49.50
N ASN A 10 -44.89 22.33 -49.74
CA ASN A 10 -45.51 21.10 -49.25
C ASN A 10 -45.15 19.87 -50.13
N VAL A 11 -45.30 18.68 -49.54
CA VAL A 11 -45.84 17.42 -50.15
C VAL A 11 -44.95 16.54 -51.04
N ALA A 12 -44.78 15.28 -50.60
CA ALA A 12 -45.07 14.00 -51.29
C ALA A 12 -44.22 12.88 -50.64
N GLY A 13 -44.66 11.67 -50.29
CA GLY A 13 -45.89 10.94 -50.53
C GLY A 13 -45.56 9.48 -50.90
N ARG A 14 -46.02 8.51 -50.07
CA ARG A 14 -46.36 7.09 -50.39
C ARG A 14 -45.18 6.18 -50.83
N ARG A 15 -45.12 4.85 -50.64
CA ARG A 15 -45.96 3.67 -50.27
C ARG A 15 -44.89 2.57 -49.93
N GLY A 16 -45.11 1.51 -49.16
CA GLY A 16 -46.32 0.88 -48.64
C GLY A 16 -45.96 -0.40 -47.87
N ASP A 17 -46.98 -0.91 -47.18
CA ASP A 17 -47.37 -2.31 -46.93
C ASP A 17 -46.31 -3.32 -46.42
N GLY A 18 -46.53 -4.06 -45.34
CA GLY A 18 -47.75 -4.22 -44.56
C GLY A 18 -47.62 -5.35 -43.54
N ALA A 19 -48.65 -5.41 -42.69
CA ALA A 19 -49.16 -6.59 -42.00
C ALA A 19 -48.18 -7.41 -41.13
N ARG A 20 -48.33 -7.27 -39.81
CA ARG A 20 -49.15 -8.20 -39.02
C ARG A 20 -49.28 -7.74 -37.57
N ARG A 21 -50.54 -7.61 -37.15
CA ARG A 21 -50.97 -7.51 -35.75
C ARG A 21 -50.64 -8.80 -35.03
N ALA A 22 -50.08 -8.71 -33.83
CA ALA A 22 -50.37 -9.63 -32.74
C ALA A 22 -50.11 -8.93 -31.41
N ILE A 23 -51.19 -8.75 -30.66
CA ILE A 23 -51.25 -8.27 -29.30
C ILE A 23 -50.65 -9.35 -28.40
N VAL A 24 -49.60 -9.04 -27.66
CA VAL A 24 -49.30 -9.67 -26.38
C VAL A 24 -48.87 -8.56 -25.41
N ALA A 25 -49.80 -8.21 -24.53
CA ALA A 25 -49.49 -7.49 -23.31
C ALA A 25 -48.62 -8.41 -22.44
N GLY A 26 -47.31 -8.22 -22.51
CA GLY A 26 -46.34 -8.84 -21.61
C GLY A 26 -45.87 -7.81 -20.60
N PHE A 27 -46.36 -7.92 -19.36
CA PHE A 27 -45.76 -7.30 -18.19
C PHE A 27 -44.31 -7.77 -18.07
N ILE A 28 -43.36 -7.00 -18.60
CA ILE A 28 -41.94 -7.13 -18.22
C ILE A 28 -41.72 -6.13 -17.09
N VAL A 29 -42.02 -6.59 -15.87
CA VAL A 29 -41.33 -6.09 -14.68
C VAL A 29 -39.87 -6.48 -14.87
N LEU A 30 -39.10 -5.58 -15.46
CA LEU A 30 -37.65 -5.69 -15.46
C LEU A 30 -37.22 -5.43 -14.01
N MET A 31 -37.27 -6.46 -13.18
CA MET A 31 -36.54 -6.48 -11.93
C MET A 31 -35.08 -6.23 -12.30
N THR A 32 -34.65 -4.99 -12.12
CA THR A 32 -33.26 -4.64 -11.87
C THR A 32 -32.85 -5.37 -10.60
N THR A 33 -32.57 -6.66 -10.72
CA THR A 33 -31.71 -7.37 -9.77
C THR A 33 -30.36 -6.70 -9.92
N TRP A 34 -30.13 -5.69 -9.08
CA TRP A 34 -28.81 -5.36 -8.62
C TRP A 34 -28.30 -6.66 -8.00
N ALA A 35 -27.61 -7.47 -8.79
CA ALA A 35 -26.69 -8.45 -8.26
C ALA A 35 -25.68 -7.60 -7.50
N GLY A 36 -25.94 -7.41 -6.20
CA GLY A 36 -24.89 -7.03 -5.28
C GLY A 36 -23.79 -8.03 -5.56
N THR A 37 -22.67 -7.54 -6.10
CA THR A 37 -21.45 -8.31 -6.18
C THR A 37 -21.20 -8.74 -4.74
N ALA A 38 -21.51 -10.00 -4.43
CA ALA A 38 -21.04 -10.62 -3.22
C ALA A 38 -19.53 -10.48 -3.30
N ASN A 39 -18.99 -9.50 -2.59
CA ASN A 39 -17.57 -9.39 -2.37
C ASN A 39 -17.20 -10.73 -1.76
N ALA A 40 -16.50 -11.58 -2.52
CA ALA A 40 -15.92 -12.78 -1.98
C ALA A 40 -15.01 -12.28 -0.85
N ASP A 41 -15.45 -12.46 0.39
CA ASP A 41 -14.69 -12.08 1.56
C ASP A 41 -13.34 -12.76 1.46
N LEU A 42 -12.30 -11.96 1.32
CA LEU A 42 -10.94 -12.45 1.19
C LEU A 42 -10.54 -12.99 2.57
N GLN A 43 -10.59 -14.30 2.75
CA GLN A 43 -10.28 -14.94 4.03
C GLN A 43 -8.76 -15.02 4.23
N VAL A 44 -8.14 -13.89 4.58
CA VAL A 44 -6.69 -13.77 4.83
C VAL A 44 -6.33 -13.63 6.30
N ASP A 45 -7.35 -13.55 7.17
CA ASP A 45 -7.17 -13.50 8.62
C ASP A 45 -6.45 -14.76 9.11
N GLY A 46 -5.32 -14.57 9.79
CA GLY A 46 -4.59 -15.70 10.33
C GLY A 46 -3.18 -15.39 10.79
N ARG A 47 -2.46 -16.47 11.09
CA ARG A 47 -1.03 -16.45 11.43
C ARG A 47 -0.24 -16.71 10.16
N TRP A 48 0.78 -15.90 9.91
CA TRP A 48 1.57 -15.93 8.69
C TRP A 48 3.05 -15.90 9.04
N ARG A 49 3.85 -16.76 8.42
CA ARG A 49 5.31 -16.76 8.53
C ARG A 49 5.85 -15.81 7.48
N GLN A 50 6.60 -14.80 7.91
CA GLN A 50 7.20 -13.84 6.98
C GLN A 50 8.56 -14.32 6.48
N SER A 51 8.88 -14.07 5.22
CA SER A 51 10.24 -14.25 4.69
C SER A 51 11.18 -13.16 5.20
N ALA A 52 12.48 -13.38 5.02
CA ALA A 52 13.45 -12.29 5.15
C ALA A 52 13.10 -11.16 4.16
N LEU A 53 13.30 -9.90 4.57
CA LEU A 53 13.21 -8.75 3.68
C LEU A 53 14.48 -8.72 2.82
N SER A 54 14.31 -8.81 1.51
CA SER A 54 15.42 -8.60 0.56
C SER A 54 15.40 -7.15 0.12
N GLU A 55 16.52 -6.44 0.28
CA GLU A 55 16.70 -5.08 -0.20
C GLU A 55 17.83 -5.07 -1.25
N GLU A 56 17.49 -4.67 -2.46
CA GLU A 56 18.43 -4.55 -3.58
C GLU A 56 18.58 -3.07 -3.93
N PHE A 57 19.78 -2.52 -3.75
CA PHE A 57 20.10 -1.15 -4.12
C PHE A 57 20.87 -1.12 -5.45
N THR A 58 20.50 -0.18 -6.32
CA THR A 58 21.26 0.20 -7.51
C THR A 58 21.67 1.65 -7.37
N VAL A 59 22.95 1.87 -7.10
CA VAL A 59 23.50 3.21 -6.87
C VAL A 59 23.83 3.84 -8.21
N GLN A 60 23.17 4.96 -8.51
CA GLN A 60 23.36 5.72 -9.74
C GLN A 60 24.48 6.75 -9.58
N GLN A 61 24.47 7.44 -8.43
CA GLN A 61 25.46 8.45 -8.09
C GLN A 61 25.58 8.52 -6.56
N TRP A 62 26.80 8.44 -6.04
CA TRP A 62 27.06 8.59 -4.61
C TRP A 62 28.28 9.46 -4.38
N LEU A 63 28.11 10.54 -3.62
CA LEU A 63 29.14 11.53 -3.33
C LEU A 63 29.64 11.35 -1.88
N PRO A 64 30.88 11.76 -1.55
CA PRO A 64 31.43 11.63 -0.20
C PRO A 64 30.58 12.27 0.91
N GLY A 65 29.81 13.31 0.59
CA GLY A 65 28.94 14.01 1.55
C GLY A 65 27.62 13.29 1.88
N CYS A 66 27.29 12.19 1.20
CA CYS A 66 26.00 11.48 1.38
C CYS A 66 26.04 10.40 2.46
N GLY A 67 27.20 10.20 3.10
CA GLY A 67 27.42 9.10 4.02
C GLY A 67 27.73 7.78 3.30
N PRO A 68 27.70 6.65 4.02
CA PRO A 68 27.99 5.35 3.45
C PRO A 68 27.04 5.00 2.30
N GLU A 69 27.59 4.43 1.23
CA GLU A 69 26.81 3.94 0.10
C GLU A 69 25.86 2.82 0.56
N PRO A 70 24.57 2.85 0.19
CA PRO A 70 23.62 1.82 0.59
C PRO A 70 24.03 0.49 -0.02
N LYS A 71 24.00 -0.56 0.80
CA LYS A 71 24.34 -1.92 0.37
C LYS A 71 23.10 -2.78 0.34
N SER A 72 22.98 -3.59 -0.70
CA SER A 72 21.97 -4.64 -0.75
C SER A 72 22.16 -5.59 0.44
N ALA A 73 21.06 -5.96 1.09
CA ALA A 73 21.09 -6.77 2.29
C ALA A 73 19.82 -7.61 2.41
N ARG A 74 19.87 -8.61 3.28
CA ARG A 74 18.71 -9.41 3.66
C ARG A 74 18.56 -9.36 5.18
N THR A 75 17.38 -8.99 5.67
CA THR A 75 17.17 -8.74 7.10
C THR A 75 15.87 -9.38 7.62
N GLY A 76 15.92 -9.88 8.86
CA GLY A 76 14.78 -10.54 9.53
C GLY A 76 14.31 -11.82 8.84
N GLY A 77 13.08 -12.25 9.15
CA GLY A 77 12.43 -13.41 8.55
C GLY A 77 12.22 -14.57 9.52
N GLY A 78 11.28 -15.44 9.19
CA GLY A 78 10.90 -16.60 10.00
C GLY A 78 9.92 -16.29 11.13
N GLU A 79 9.71 -15.02 11.48
CA GLU A 79 8.74 -14.65 12.50
C GLU A 79 7.31 -14.91 12.06
N ILE A 80 6.46 -15.29 13.01
CA ILE A 80 5.02 -15.44 12.78
C ILE A 80 4.35 -14.11 13.12
N ILE A 81 3.66 -13.52 12.15
CA ILE A 81 2.86 -12.31 12.29
C ILE A 81 1.37 -12.67 12.18
N ALA A 82 0.50 -11.76 12.63
CA ALA A 82 -0.92 -11.83 12.32
C ALA A 82 -1.22 -10.97 11.08
N LEU A 83 -1.89 -11.55 10.08
CA LEU A 83 -2.49 -10.79 9.00
C LEU A 83 -3.98 -10.64 9.31
N ARG A 84 -4.50 -9.41 9.17
CA ARG A 84 -5.91 -9.10 9.41
C ARG A 84 -6.48 -8.31 8.24
N ALA A 85 -7.65 -8.68 7.76
CA ALA A 85 -8.49 -7.86 6.91
C ALA A 85 -9.18 -6.80 7.77
N GLU A 86 -8.97 -5.52 7.43
CA GLU A 86 -9.60 -4.38 8.09
C GLU A 86 -10.34 -3.53 7.06
N GLY A 87 -11.62 -3.86 6.86
CA GLY A 87 -12.41 -3.28 5.77
C GLY A 87 -11.85 -3.68 4.42
N ASP A 88 -11.43 -2.69 3.63
CA ASP A 88 -10.82 -2.89 2.32
C ASP A 88 -9.29 -3.06 2.36
N GLU A 89 -8.68 -3.06 3.55
CA GLU A 89 -7.22 -3.05 3.74
C GLU A 89 -6.72 -4.31 4.43
N LEU A 90 -5.41 -4.56 4.32
CA LEU A 90 -4.71 -5.55 5.13
C LEU A 90 -3.86 -4.87 6.20
N ALA A 91 -3.88 -5.43 7.40
CA ALA A 91 -3.01 -5.07 8.51
C ALA A 91 -2.08 -6.24 8.86
N PHE A 92 -0.78 -6.01 8.72
CA PHE A 92 0.30 -6.91 9.08
C PHE A 92 0.76 -6.54 10.50
N VAL A 93 0.48 -7.39 11.48
CA VAL A 93 0.72 -7.14 12.91
C VAL A 93 1.75 -8.12 13.44
N GLY A 94 2.97 -7.63 13.69
CA GLY A 94 4.09 -8.44 14.19
C GLY A 94 5.39 -8.09 13.46
N GLY A 95 6.50 -8.78 13.76
CA GLY A 95 7.75 -8.54 13.06
C GLY A 95 8.35 -7.14 13.26
N GLY A 96 8.10 -6.54 14.43
CA GLY A 96 8.68 -5.26 14.87
C GLY A 96 7.84 -4.01 14.60
N ARG A 97 6.79 -4.07 13.78
CA ARG A 97 5.84 -2.95 13.58
C ARG A 97 4.49 -3.41 13.06
N VAL A 98 3.49 -2.53 13.12
CA VAL A 98 2.24 -2.72 12.37
C VAL A 98 2.38 -2.02 11.01
N PHE A 99 2.08 -2.73 9.94
CA PHE A 99 2.03 -2.17 8.58
C PHE A 99 0.64 -2.37 8.00
N ARG A 100 0.07 -1.33 7.37
CA ARG A 100 -1.20 -1.43 6.64
C ARG A 100 -0.98 -1.18 5.15
N THR A 101 -1.73 -1.86 4.29
CA THR A 101 -1.65 -1.69 2.82
C THR A 101 -1.80 -0.24 2.39
N ASN A 102 -2.56 0.57 3.13
CA ASN A 102 -2.74 1.99 2.89
C ASN A 102 -1.73 2.89 3.61
N GLN A 103 -0.59 2.37 4.06
CA GLN A 103 0.51 3.12 4.64
C GLN A 103 1.79 2.95 3.80
N CYS A 104 2.77 3.81 4.03
CA CYS A 104 4.09 3.64 3.43
C CYS A 104 4.81 2.44 4.07
N TYR A 105 5.33 1.56 3.24
CA TYR A 105 6.02 0.36 3.74
C TYR A 105 7.42 0.69 4.26
N ASP A 106 8.14 1.62 3.62
CA ASP A 106 9.37 2.16 4.20
C ASP A 106 9.07 3.05 5.43
N PRO A 107 9.78 2.86 6.55
CA PRO A 107 9.58 3.64 7.77
C PRO A 107 10.29 5.01 7.76
N MET A 108 10.78 5.47 6.61
CA MET A 108 11.48 6.75 6.47
C MET A 108 10.64 7.89 7.06
N PRO A 109 11.21 8.68 7.99
CA PRO A 109 10.56 9.88 8.50
C PRO A 109 10.19 10.82 7.35
N ASN A 110 9.06 11.53 7.47
CA ASN A 110 8.51 12.46 6.48
C ASN A 110 7.99 11.83 5.19
N LEU A 111 8.07 10.51 5.02
CA LEU A 111 7.45 9.85 3.90
C LEU A 111 5.92 9.85 4.07
N ASN A 112 5.21 10.46 3.12
CA ASN A 112 3.75 10.58 3.16
C ASN A 112 3.11 9.80 2.03
N ARG A 113 1.94 9.25 2.28
CA ARG A 113 1.14 8.57 1.25
C ARG A 113 0.59 9.60 0.26
N GLU A 114 1.01 9.51 -1.00
CA GLU A 114 0.53 10.34 -2.09
C GLU A 114 -0.74 9.76 -2.70
N THR A 115 -0.72 8.47 -3.06
CA THR A 115 -1.88 7.76 -3.60
C THR A 115 -1.98 6.36 -3.02
N HIS A 116 -3.20 5.85 -2.96
CA HIS A 116 -3.48 4.48 -2.59
C HIS A 116 -4.67 3.97 -3.40
N LEU A 117 -4.57 2.74 -3.88
CA LEU A 117 -5.60 2.08 -4.66
C LEU A 117 -5.65 0.59 -4.33
N ARG A 118 -6.84 0.11 -4.01
CA ARG A 118 -7.19 -1.30 -4.06
C ARG A 118 -7.76 -1.64 -5.44
N GLU A 119 -7.25 -2.69 -6.08
CA GLU A 119 -7.80 -3.14 -7.35
C GLU A 119 -9.18 -3.80 -7.15
N PRO A 120 -10.07 -3.77 -8.18
CA PRO A 120 -11.40 -4.38 -8.09
C PRO A 120 -11.41 -5.89 -7.82
N ASN A 121 -10.28 -6.59 -8.02
CA ASN A 121 -10.14 -8.00 -7.67
C ASN A 121 -10.08 -8.26 -6.15
N GLY A 122 -9.92 -7.19 -5.36
CA GLY A 122 -9.83 -7.25 -3.91
C GLY A 122 -8.56 -7.92 -3.36
N LYS A 123 -7.61 -8.29 -4.21
CA LYS A 123 -6.38 -9.04 -3.90
C LYS A 123 -5.10 -8.24 -4.14
N THR A 124 -5.20 -7.06 -4.74
CA THR A 124 -4.04 -6.22 -5.06
C THR A 124 -4.21 -4.82 -4.48
N TRP A 125 -3.18 -4.33 -3.81
CA TRP A 125 -3.08 -2.95 -3.32
C TRP A 125 -1.84 -2.28 -3.89
N ARG A 126 -1.99 -1.03 -4.29
CA ARG A 126 -0.90 -0.17 -4.75
C ARG A 126 -0.86 1.09 -3.92
N THR A 127 0.29 1.37 -3.34
CA THR A 127 0.51 2.57 -2.53
C THR A 127 1.71 3.31 -3.06
N ARG A 128 1.54 4.60 -3.32
CA ARG A 128 2.63 5.49 -3.68
C ARG A 128 2.91 6.44 -2.53
N CYS A 129 4.17 6.53 -2.16
CA CYS A 129 4.64 7.36 -1.08
C CYS A 129 5.73 8.30 -1.53
N THR A 130 5.66 9.56 -1.09
CA THR A 130 6.61 10.60 -1.43
C THR A 130 6.93 11.47 -0.22
N THR A 131 8.15 11.99 -0.19
CA THR A 131 8.52 13.05 0.76
C THR A 131 8.05 14.41 0.22
N PRO A 132 7.86 15.42 1.09
CA PRO A 132 7.56 16.78 0.66
C PRO A 132 8.59 17.34 -0.34
N ALA A 133 8.16 18.24 -1.22
CA ALA A 133 9.01 18.79 -2.27
C ALA A 133 10.24 19.56 -1.73
N ASN A 134 10.13 20.12 -0.52
CA ASN A 134 11.18 20.84 0.19
C ASN A 134 12.03 19.94 1.10
N ASP A 135 11.78 18.63 1.15
CA ASP A 135 12.64 17.71 1.90
C ASP A 135 13.98 17.54 1.16
N PRO A 136 15.14 17.76 1.81
CA PRO A 136 16.45 17.54 1.20
C PRO A 136 16.71 16.06 0.86
N ARG A 137 15.99 15.14 1.49
CA ARG A 137 16.02 13.70 1.24
C ARG A 137 14.75 13.30 0.51
N LYS A 138 14.76 13.46 -0.81
CA LYS A 138 13.62 13.09 -1.64
C LYS A 138 13.51 11.59 -1.75
N ALA A 139 12.32 11.06 -1.53
CA ALA A 139 12.00 9.66 -1.79
C ALA A 139 10.71 9.56 -2.59
N ILE A 140 10.68 8.65 -3.56
CA ILE A 140 9.47 8.24 -4.28
C ILE A 140 9.42 6.72 -4.27
N LEU A 141 8.48 6.16 -3.52
CA LEU A 141 8.31 4.71 -3.35
C LEU A 141 6.94 4.27 -3.88
N ASN A 142 6.91 3.08 -4.48
CA ASN A 142 5.70 2.42 -4.94
C ASN A 142 5.68 1.01 -4.35
N THR A 143 4.73 0.77 -3.44
CA THR A 143 4.49 -0.52 -2.82
C THR A 143 3.36 -1.24 -3.53
N LEU A 144 3.58 -2.50 -3.88
CA LEU A 144 2.59 -3.43 -4.42
C LEU A 144 2.43 -4.58 -3.43
N VAL A 145 1.20 -4.80 -2.97
CA VAL A 145 0.84 -5.97 -2.16
C VAL A 145 -0.11 -6.84 -2.98
N VAL A 146 0.21 -8.12 -3.12
CA VAL A 146 -0.58 -9.08 -3.92
C VAL A 146 -0.87 -10.32 -3.09
N VAL A 147 -2.14 -10.64 -2.88
CA VAL A 147 -2.58 -11.93 -2.36
C VAL A 147 -2.66 -12.89 -3.53
N SER A 148 -1.56 -13.57 -3.84
CA SER A 148 -1.44 -14.45 -5.00
C SER A 148 -2.16 -15.79 -4.80
N SER A 149 -2.33 -16.22 -3.55
CA SER A 149 -3.20 -17.35 -3.17
C SER A 149 -3.74 -17.17 -1.75
N ASP A 150 -4.67 -18.02 -1.33
CA ASP A 150 -5.23 -17.99 0.03
C ASP A 150 -4.17 -18.36 1.11
N THR A 151 -2.98 -18.79 0.67
CA THR A 151 -1.87 -19.18 1.53
C THR A 151 -0.59 -18.38 1.29
N HIS A 152 -0.60 -17.41 0.36
CA HIS A 152 0.59 -16.65 -0.01
C HIS A 152 0.28 -15.17 -0.30
N VAL A 153 1.07 -14.29 0.29
CA VAL A 153 1.03 -12.84 0.05
C VAL A 153 2.42 -12.33 -0.30
N ASP A 154 2.50 -11.55 -1.37
CA ASP A 154 3.73 -10.91 -1.83
C ASP A 154 3.67 -9.41 -1.55
N VAL A 155 4.78 -8.85 -1.06
CA VAL A 155 5.02 -7.41 -0.94
C VAL A 155 6.26 -7.06 -1.75
N VAL A 156 6.08 -6.18 -2.74
CA VAL A 156 7.15 -5.66 -3.58
C VAL A 156 7.12 -4.14 -3.51
N GLU A 157 8.21 -3.53 -3.06
CA GLU A 157 8.37 -2.07 -3.09
C GLU A 157 9.49 -1.70 -4.04
N THR A 158 9.27 -0.70 -4.88
CA THR A 158 10.32 -0.09 -5.70
C THR A 158 10.36 1.40 -5.47
N GLY A 159 11.54 1.99 -5.52
CA GLY A 159 11.63 3.43 -5.34
C GLY A 159 12.98 4.02 -5.65
N ARG A 160 13.03 5.34 -5.51
CA ARG A 160 14.22 6.16 -5.75
C ARG A 160 14.43 7.10 -4.59
N TYR A 161 15.66 7.11 -4.07
CA TYR A 161 16.14 8.10 -3.12
C TYR A 161 17.01 9.12 -3.85
N GLU A 162 16.81 10.39 -3.52
CA GLU A 162 17.61 11.51 -4.01
C GLU A 162 17.94 12.44 -2.83
N ILE A 163 19.23 12.54 -2.49
CA ILE A 163 19.73 13.47 -1.48
C ILE A 163 20.37 14.64 -2.21
N THR A 164 19.91 15.86 -1.94
CA THR A 164 20.51 17.08 -2.52
C THR A 164 21.53 17.65 -1.54
N LEU A 165 22.77 17.78 -1.99
CA LEU A 165 23.88 18.45 -1.30
C LEU A 165 24.28 19.72 -2.06
N GLU A 166 25.07 20.58 -1.45
CA GLU A 166 25.68 21.73 -2.14
C GLU A 166 26.58 21.31 -3.31
N THR A 167 27.25 20.17 -3.17
CA THR A 167 28.22 19.64 -4.14
C THR A 167 27.59 18.78 -5.24
N GLY A 168 26.30 18.46 -5.16
CA GLY A 168 25.62 17.62 -6.14
C GLY A 168 24.49 16.80 -5.52
N ARG A 169 24.13 15.69 -6.19
CA ARG A 169 23.04 14.81 -5.73
C ARG A 169 23.53 13.38 -5.56
N CYS A 170 22.95 12.68 -4.60
CA CYS A 170 23.12 11.24 -4.46
C CYS A 170 21.83 10.53 -4.78
N MET A 171 21.93 9.53 -5.65
CA MET A 171 20.79 8.82 -6.20
C MET A 171 21.02 7.33 -6.08
N ALA A 172 20.05 6.66 -5.47
CA ALA A 172 19.99 5.20 -5.42
C ALA A 172 18.56 4.77 -5.69
N ASP A 173 18.40 3.77 -6.55
CA ASP A 173 17.13 3.08 -6.72
C ASP A 173 17.12 1.86 -5.79
N VAL A 174 15.96 1.55 -5.21
CA VAL A 174 15.76 0.42 -4.30
C VAL A 174 14.66 -0.49 -4.82
N LYS A 175 14.84 -1.80 -4.64
CA LYS A 175 13.79 -2.80 -4.76
C LYS A 175 13.77 -3.63 -3.48
N ARG A 176 12.61 -3.71 -2.85
CA ARG A 176 12.39 -4.55 -1.67
C ARG A 176 11.37 -5.62 -1.95
N THR A 177 11.63 -6.82 -1.47
CA THR A 177 10.68 -7.93 -1.56
C THR A 177 10.56 -8.66 -0.23
N ARG A 178 9.32 -9.04 0.09
CA ARG A 178 8.99 -9.91 1.24
C ARG A 178 7.76 -10.73 0.88
N SER A 179 7.75 -12.00 1.24
CA SER A 179 6.58 -12.88 1.12
C SER A 179 6.08 -13.31 2.48
N PHE A 180 4.83 -13.75 2.53
CA PHE A 180 4.17 -14.26 3.72
C PHE A 180 3.44 -15.55 3.36
N ASP A 181 3.68 -16.59 4.15
CA ASP A 181 3.04 -17.90 3.99
C ASP A 181 2.17 -18.23 5.19
N ILE A 182 0.94 -18.72 4.96
CA ILE A 182 0.03 -19.01 6.07
C ILE A 182 0.59 -20.14 6.96
N VAL A 183 0.57 -19.92 8.27
CA VAL A 183 0.84 -20.96 9.26
C VAL A 183 -0.48 -21.61 9.57
N ARG A 184 -0.72 -22.78 8.99
CA ARG A 184 -1.82 -23.63 9.45
C ARG A 184 -1.41 -24.19 10.79
N ASP A 185 -2.17 -23.85 11.84
CA ASP A 185 -2.11 -24.63 13.07
C ASP A 185 -2.47 -26.05 12.66
N GLU A 186 -1.47 -26.93 12.62
CA GLU A 186 -1.68 -28.36 12.43
C GLU A 186 -2.63 -28.75 13.56
N ALA A 187 -3.87 -29.12 13.19
CA ALA A 187 -4.95 -29.32 14.15
C ALA A 187 -4.40 -30.17 15.31
N PRO A 188 -4.58 -29.73 16.57
CA PRO A 188 -4.03 -30.45 17.71
C PRO A 188 -4.52 -31.88 17.63
N ALA A 189 -3.60 -32.81 17.37
CA ALA A 189 -3.89 -34.23 17.50
C ALA A 189 -4.51 -34.40 18.89
N THR A 190 -5.73 -34.93 18.93
CA THR A 190 -6.50 -35.17 20.15
C THR A 190 -5.58 -35.69 21.26
N PRO A 191 -5.65 -35.11 22.48
CA PRO A 191 -4.73 -35.45 23.56
C PRO A 191 -4.92 -36.92 23.95
N SER A 192 -3.97 -37.76 23.55
CA SER A 192 -3.83 -39.08 24.14
C SER A 192 -3.13 -38.91 25.48
N THR A 193 -3.84 -39.33 26.52
CA THR A 193 -3.47 -39.24 27.93
C THR A 193 -2.11 -39.86 28.22
N ALA A 194 -1.29 -39.11 28.97
CA ALA A 194 -0.20 -39.52 29.88
C ALA A 194 1.17 -40.00 29.33
N ASN A 195 2.19 -39.18 29.65
CA ASN A 195 3.55 -39.50 30.11
C ASN A 195 4.46 -40.42 29.26
N GLN A 196 5.26 -39.80 28.39
CA GLN A 196 6.71 -40.02 28.26
C GLN A 196 7.32 -38.96 27.32
N PRO A 197 8.57 -38.48 27.54
CA PRO A 197 9.27 -37.66 26.55
C PRO A 197 9.42 -38.47 25.26
N ALA A 198 8.56 -38.19 24.27
CA ALA A 198 8.62 -38.86 22.99
C ALA A 198 9.89 -38.41 22.27
N ALA A 199 10.70 -39.39 21.87
CA ALA A 199 11.87 -39.21 21.03
C ALA A 199 11.54 -38.36 19.79
N PRO A 200 12.51 -37.58 19.26
CA PRO A 200 12.32 -36.74 18.09
C PRO A 200 11.64 -37.52 16.96
N LYS A 201 10.45 -37.06 16.52
CA LYS A 201 9.80 -37.64 15.35
C LYS A 201 10.76 -37.53 14.17
N GLU A 202 11.12 -38.67 13.60
CA GLU A 202 11.94 -38.74 12.39
C GLU A 202 11.32 -37.86 11.29
N PRO A 203 12.15 -37.07 10.57
CA PRO A 203 11.68 -36.24 9.48
C PRO A 203 10.96 -37.10 8.44
N LYS A 204 9.80 -36.62 7.97
CA LYS A 204 9.05 -37.27 6.88
C LYS A 204 10.01 -37.51 5.71
N PRO A 205 10.09 -38.74 5.18
CA PRO A 205 10.97 -39.02 4.06
C PRO A 205 10.57 -38.16 2.85
N ASP A 206 11.55 -37.46 2.29
CA ASP A 206 11.38 -36.65 1.07
C ASP A 206 10.64 -37.45 -0.01
N PRO A 207 9.72 -36.83 -0.77
CA PRO A 207 9.06 -37.49 -1.89
C PRO A 207 10.13 -37.95 -2.87
N LYS A 208 10.28 -39.28 -2.99
CA LYS A 208 11.20 -39.89 -3.96
C LYS A 208 10.79 -39.42 -5.36
N PRO A 209 11.75 -38.98 -6.20
CA PRO A 209 11.47 -38.67 -7.60
C PRO A 209 10.75 -39.84 -8.28
N ALA A 210 9.82 -39.55 -9.17
CA ALA A 210 9.12 -40.57 -9.93
C ALA A 210 10.15 -41.44 -10.68
N ALA A 211 10.13 -42.76 -10.41
CA ALA A 211 10.99 -43.71 -11.10
C ALA A 211 10.46 -43.91 -12.52
N CYS A 212 11.03 -43.19 -13.47
CA CYS A 212 10.70 -43.36 -14.89
C CYS A 212 11.57 -44.46 -15.49
N GLU A 213 10.98 -45.34 -16.30
CA GLU A 213 11.71 -46.43 -16.97
C GLU A 213 12.74 -45.92 -17.98
N SER A 214 12.57 -44.72 -18.52
CA SER A 214 13.47 -44.10 -19.49
C SER A 214 13.52 -42.57 -19.32
N PRO A 215 14.46 -42.05 -18.51
CA PRO A 215 14.65 -40.61 -18.33
C PRO A 215 15.05 -39.92 -19.64
N GLY A 216 14.49 -38.73 -19.88
CA GLY A 216 14.82 -37.85 -21.00
C GLY A 216 16.15 -37.10 -20.81
N ALA A 217 16.38 -36.11 -21.68
CA ALA A 217 17.54 -35.23 -21.58
C ALA A 217 17.46 -34.34 -20.33
N PRO A 218 18.59 -34.03 -19.67
CA PRO A 218 18.59 -33.20 -18.47
C PRO A 218 18.03 -31.81 -18.77
N SER A 219 17.03 -31.39 -18.00
CA SER A 219 16.32 -30.11 -18.15
C SER A 219 16.45 -29.22 -16.91
N ARG A 220 16.76 -29.80 -15.75
CA ARG A 220 16.84 -29.09 -14.47
C ARG A 220 17.82 -29.79 -13.52
N LEU A 221 18.61 -29.01 -12.77
CA LEU A 221 19.40 -29.49 -11.64
C LEU A 221 18.78 -28.92 -10.36
N GLU A 222 18.46 -29.78 -9.39
CA GLU A 222 17.99 -29.43 -8.05
C GLU A 222 18.96 -29.97 -7.00
N VAL A 223 19.31 -29.15 -6.00
CA VAL A 223 20.14 -29.58 -4.86
C VAL A 223 19.40 -29.32 -3.56
N ARG A 224 19.30 -30.34 -2.71
CA ARG A 224 18.64 -30.27 -1.39
C ARG A 224 19.59 -30.68 -0.25
N PRO A 225 19.53 -29.98 0.90
CA PRO A 225 18.90 -28.67 1.12
C PRO A 225 19.64 -27.56 0.34
N SER A 226 19.05 -26.37 0.23
CA SER A 226 19.74 -25.20 -0.34
C SER A 226 20.62 -24.46 0.68
N GLN A 227 20.38 -24.67 1.98
CA GLN A 227 21.17 -24.14 3.08
C GLN A 227 21.34 -25.18 4.20
N LYS A 228 22.54 -25.26 4.77
CA LYS A 228 22.88 -26.13 5.90
C LYS A 228 23.67 -25.38 6.98
N LEU A 229 23.30 -25.50 8.25
CA LEU A 229 24.10 -25.09 9.40
C LEU A 229 24.95 -26.28 9.87
N LEU A 230 26.27 -26.09 9.94
CA LEU A 230 27.24 -27.11 10.38
C LEU A 230 28.14 -26.58 11.49
N ARG A 231 28.46 -27.46 12.44
CA ARG A 231 29.50 -27.21 13.43
C ARG A 231 30.88 -27.46 12.83
N THR A 232 31.91 -26.82 13.39
CA THR A 232 33.29 -27.16 13.06
C THR A 232 33.57 -28.64 13.36
N GLY A 233 34.24 -29.34 12.45
CA GLY A 233 34.48 -30.79 12.53
C GLY A 233 33.35 -31.69 11.99
N GLU A 234 32.20 -31.15 11.60
CA GLU A 234 31.10 -31.94 11.05
C GLU A 234 31.22 -32.22 9.55
N THR A 235 30.47 -33.22 9.09
CA THR A 235 30.31 -33.55 7.68
C THR A 235 28.85 -33.68 7.30
N PHE A 236 28.53 -33.33 6.05
CA PHE A 236 27.16 -33.41 5.53
C PHE A 236 27.18 -33.63 4.01
N ALA A 237 26.24 -34.43 3.49
CA ALA A 237 26.14 -34.72 2.06
C ALA A 237 24.90 -34.05 1.45
N PHE A 238 25.13 -33.16 0.48
CA PHE A 238 24.03 -32.61 -0.32
C PHE A 238 23.49 -33.66 -1.29
N ARG A 239 22.18 -33.58 -1.59
CA ARG A 239 21.51 -34.47 -2.54
C ARG A 239 21.24 -33.74 -3.84
N PRO A 240 22.05 -33.96 -4.89
CA PRO A 240 21.75 -33.44 -6.22
C PRO A 240 20.76 -34.37 -6.93
N VAL A 241 19.81 -33.79 -7.64
CA VAL A 241 18.89 -34.50 -8.54
C VAL A 241 18.85 -33.74 -9.85
N VAL A 242 19.27 -34.40 -10.93
CA VAL A 242 19.10 -33.87 -12.29
C VAL A 242 17.81 -34.45 -12.84
N LEU A 243 16.89 -33.58 -13.24
CA LEU A 243 15.57 -33.95 -13.75
C LEU A 243 15.47 -33.64 -15.25
N ASP A 244 14.71 -34.46 -15.98
CA ASP A 244 14.30 -34.15 -17.35
C ASP A 244 13.08 -33.20 -17.38
N ASP A 245 12.53 -32.96 -18.58
CA ASP A 245 11.36 -32.10 -18.79
C ASP A 245 10.05 -32.67 -18.22
N LYS A 246 10.03 -33.99 -17.93
CA LYS A 246 8.91 -34.72 -17.33
C LYS A 246 9.04 -34.90 -15.82
N GLY A 247 10.13 -34.39 -15.22
CA GLY A 247 10.40 -34.53 -13.79
C GLY A 247 10.98 -35.89 -13.39
N CYS A 248 11.52 -36.66 -14.34
CA CYS A 248 12.20 -37.92 -14.09
C CYS A 248 13.68 -37.69 -13.76
N ALA A 249 14.22 -38.39 -12.77
CA ALA A 249 15.64 -38.34 -12.45
C ALA A 249 16.50 -38.93 -13.58
N THR A 250 17.50 -38.18 -14.04
CA THR A 250 18.44 -38.61 -15.09
C THR A 250 19.71 -39.23 -14.48
N LYS A 251 20.53 -39.86 -15.33
CA LYS A 251 21.85 -40.42 -14.95
C LYS A 251 22.99 -39.39 -15.08
N THR A 252 22.68 -38.10 -15.24
CA THR A 252 23.68 -37.05 -15.43
C THR A 252 24.47 -36.86 -14.13
N SER A 253 25.79 -36.98 -14.19
CA SER A 253 26.66 -36.75 -13.04
C SER A 253 26.71 -35.27 -12.64
N THR A 254 26.91 -35.03 -11.35
CA THR A 254 27.10 -33.69 -10.79
C THR A 254 28.54 -33.55 -10.32
N THR A 255 29.16 -32.40 -10.60
CA THR A 255 30.47 -32.02 -10.07
C THR A 255 30.32 -30.96 -8.99
N TRP A 256 31.25 -30.95 -8.04
CA TRP A 256 31.18 -30.12 -6.85
C TRP A 256 32.48 -29.35 -6.64
N GLN A 257 32.36 -28.11 -6.18
CA GLN A 257 33.50 -27.29 -5.80
C GLN A 257 33.07 -26.23 -4.77
N VAL A 258 34.00 -25.85 -3.89
CA VAL A 258 33.82 -24.64 -3.06
C VAL A 258 33.91 -23.43 -3.99
N SER A 259 33.12 -22.38 -3.72
CA SER A 259 33.19 -21.16 -4.50
C SER A 259 34.60 -20.56 -4.46
N ALA A 260 35.05 -19.92 -5.54
CA ALA A 260 36.38 -19.32 -5.59
C ALA A 260 36.60 -18.25 -4.50
N ALA A 261 35.53 -17.55 -4.10
CA ALA A 261 35.56 -16.53 -3.06
C ALA A 261 35.70 -17.11 -1.64
N ASP A 262 35.33 -18.38 -1.46
CA ASP A 262 35.33 -19.06 -0.16
C ASP A 262 36.42 -20.13 -0.05
N ASN A 263 37.26 -20.27 -1.07
CA ASN A 263 38.35 -21.23 -1.06
C ASN A 263 39.33 -20.89 0.07
N GLY A 264 39.73 -21.91 0.85
CA GLY A 264 40.62 -21.77 2.00
C GLY A 264 39.92 -21.46 3.34
N LYS A 265 38.58 -21.37 3.41
CA LYS A 265 37.83 -21.18 4.67
C LYS A 265 37.65 -22.46 5.51
N GLY A 266 38.54 -23.43 5.40
CA GLY A 266 38.47 -24.69 6.14
C GLY A 266 37.27 -25.58 5.79
N VAL A 267 36.64 -25.38 4.62
CA VAL A 267 35.55 -26.23 4.11
C VAL A 267 36.01 -26.91 2.83
N SER A 268 35.76 -28.22 2.71
CA SER A 268 36.07 -29.02 1.52
C SER A 268 34.84 -29.81 1.07
N VAL A 269 34.71 -30.05 -0.23
CA VAL A 269 33.63 -30.87 -0.81
C VAL A 269 34.24 -31.96 -1.69
N ASP A 270 33.76 -33.19 -1.54
CA ASP A 270 34.20 -34.31 -2.37
C ASP A 270 33.37 -34.45 -3.66
N LYS A 271 33.72 -35.44 -4.48
CA LYS A 271 33.06 -35.72 -5.76
C LYS A 271 31.58 -36.12 -5.63
N ASP A 272 31.15 -36.60 -4.46
CA ASP A 272 29.80 -37.07 -4.20
C ASP A 272 28.93 -35.99 -3.54
N GLY A 273 29.49 -34.78 -3.33
CA GLY A 273 28.80 -33.67 -2.68
C GLY A 273 28.83 -33.74 -1.16
N LYS A 274 29.70 -34.57 -0.59
CA LYS A 274 29.94 -34.60 0.86
C LYS A 274 30.89 -33.48 1.24
N VAL A 275 30.39 -32.60 2.08
CA VAL A 275 31.12 -31.45 2.62
C VAL A 275 31.67 -31.80 3.99
N THR A 276 32.90 -31.40 4.23
CA THR A 276 33.61 -31.53 5.51
C THR A 276 34.05 -30.16 5.97
N VAL A 277 33.73 -29.81 7.22
CA VAL A 277 34.16 -28.56 7.87
C VAL A 277 35.32 -28.91 8.81
N ALA A 278 36.46 -28.25 8.63
CA ALA A 278 37.61 -28.42 9.51
C ALA A 278 37.27 -27.97 10.95
N SER A 279 37.94 -28.57 11.94
CA SER A 279 37.71 -28.24 13.36
C SER A 279 38.10 -26.81 13.72
N ASP A 280 39.01 -26.20 12.97
CA ASP A 280 39.52 -24.84 13.09
C ASP A 280 38.94 -23.87 12.05
N ALA A 281 37.93 -24.30 11.27
CA ALA A 281 37.30 -23.44 10.27
C ALA A 281 36.67 -22.20 10.94
N PRO A 282 36.86 -20.99 10.37
CA PRO A 282 36.25 -19.78 10.90
C PRO A 282 34.72 -19.83 10.75
N GLU A 283 34.00 -19.25 11.70
CA GLU A 283 32.54 -19.09 11.58
C GLU A 283 32.20 -18.18 10.39
N GLY A 284 31.13 -18.52 9.66
CA GLY A 284 30.69 -17.72 8.53
C GLY A 284 29.94 -18.50 7.46
N SER A 285 29.63 -17.83 6.37
CA SER A 285 28.95 -18.42 5.22
C SER A 285 29.97 -18.87 4.17
N VAL A 286 29.78 -20.07 3.64
CA VAL A 286 30.58 -20.67 2.56
C VAL A 286 29.63 -21.17 1.46
N GLU A 287 29.86 -20.76 0.22
CA GLU A 287 29.11 -21.25 -0.93
C GLU A 287 29.75 -22.49 -1.56
N ILE A 288 28.92 -23.48 -1.85
CA ILE A 288 29.28 -24.68 -2.61
C ILE A 288 28.55 -24.63 -3.96
N VAL A 289 29.28 -24.90 -5.03
CA VAL A 289 28.77 -24.88 -6.41
C VAL A 289 28.61 -26.31 -6.91
N ALA A 290 27.38 -26.68 -7.28
CA ALA A 290 27.05 -27.94 -7.92
C ALA A 290 26.82 -27.70 -9.42
N THR A 291 27.47 -28.48 -10.28
CA THR A 291 27.38 -28.33 -11.75
C THR A 291 26.94 -29.63 -12.40
N ALA A 292 25.93 -29.57 -13.26
CA ALA A 292 25.48 -30.68 -14.09
C ALA A 292 25.13 -30.18 -15.49
N ALA A 293 25.51 -30.95 -16.53
CA ALA A 293 25.29 -30.60 -17.93
C ALA A 293 25.69 -29.15 -18.30
N GLY A 294 26.80 -28.65 -17.75
CA GLY A 294 27.33 -27.31 -18.03
C GLY A 294 26.57 -26.16 -17.39
N LYS A 295 25.62 -26.43 -16.47
CA LYS A 295 24.94 -25.42 -15.66
C LYS A 295 25.24 -25.63 -14.19
N SER A 296 25.33 -24.52 -13.46
CA SER A 296 25.71 -24.53 -12.05
C SER A 296 24.61 -23.93 -11.18
N THR A 297 24.42 -24.49 -9.99
CA THR A 297 23.61 -23.91 -8.91
C THR A 297 24.43 -23.81 -7.64
N ARG A 298 24.02 -22.95 -6.70
CA ARG A 298 24.75 -22.67 -5.45
C ARG A 298 23.93 -23.11 -4.25
N VAL A 299 24.61 -23.70 -3.27
CA VAL A 299 24.07 -23.98 -1.94
C VAL A 299 24.97 -23.36 -0.89
N THR A 300 24.41 -23.02 0.27
CA THR A 300 25.12 -22.27 1.31
C THR A 300 25.31 -23.12 2.55
N ILE A 301 26.52 -23.10 3.10
CA ILE A 301 26.83 -23.65 4.41
C ILE A 301 27.09 -22.50 5.37
N GLN A 302 26.38 -22.49 6.48
CA GLN A 302 26.72 -21.65 7.62
C GLN A 302 27.58 -22.47 8.58
N VAL A 303 28.84 -22.10 8.73
CA VAL A 303 29.79 -22.69 9.67
C VAL A 303 29.67 -21.97 11.00
N THR A 304 29.57 -22.73 12.10
CA THR A 304 29.53 -22.20 13.46
C THR A 304 30.30 -23.08 14.44
N GLN A 305 30.72 -22.52 15.56
CA GLN A 305 31.27 -23.26 16.68
C GLN A 305 30.16 -24.02 17.41
N PRO A 306 30.48 -25.16 18.06
CA PRO A 306 29.49 -25.95 18.79
C PRO A 306 28.68 -25.14 19.82
N GLY A 307 29.29 -24.16 20.49
CA GLY A 307 28.62 -23.34 21.51
C GLY A 307 27.56 -22.36 20.96
N ASN A 308 27.60 -22.05 19.66
CA ASN A 308 26.70 -21.09 19.02
C ASN A 308 25.60 -21.76 18.18
N TYR A 309 25.64 -23.10 18.07
CA TYR A 309 24.79 -23.84 17.14
C TYR A 309 23.31 -23.69 17.46
N ASP A 310 22.90 -23.92 18.71
CA ASP A 310 21.49 -23.90 19.10
C ASP A 310 20.86 -22.50 18.95
N ASP A 311 21.63 -21.45 19.27
CA ASP A 311 21.21 -20.05 19.12
C ASP A 311 21.01 -19.67 17.65
N LEU A 312 21.92 -20.10 16.76
CA LEU A 312 21.79 -19.87 15.32
C LEU A 312 20.67 -20.71 14.72
N LEU A 313 20.51 -21.95 15.17
CA LEU A 313 19.42 -22.82 14.74
C LEU A 313 18.06 -22.19 15.06
N ALA A 314 17.89 -21.67 16.28
CA ALA A 314 16.66 -21.02 16.72
C ALA A 314 16.31 -19.74 15.92
N ARG A 315 17.32 -19.02 15.41
CA ARG A 315 17.13 -17.75 14.68
C ARG A 315 17.08 -17.89 13.16
N SER A 316 17.65 -18.95 12.60
CA SER A 316 17.87 -19.11 11.16
C SER A 316 16.64 -19.58 10.38
N GLY A 317 15.59 -20.04 11.07
CA GLY A 317 14.41 -20.63 10.43
C GLY A 317 14.68 -21.98 9.77
N LEU A 318 15.81 -22.61 10.10
CA LEU A 318 16.16 -23.97 9.67
C LEU A 318 15.41 -25.00 10.53
N ASN A 319 15.21 -26.19 9.99
CA ASN A 319 14.59 -27.32 10.71
C ASN A 319 15.55 -27.87 11.78
N ALA A 320 15.10 -28.84 12.59
CA ALA A 320 15.89 -29.40 13.69
C ALA A 320 17.24 -30.02 13.28
N ALA A 321 17.43 -30.34 12.00
CA ALA A 321 18.71 -30.81 11.47
C ALA A 321 19.63 -29.67 11.00
N GLY A 322 19.23 -28.40 11.16
CA GLY A 322 19.96 -27.26 10.60
C GLY A 322 19.85 -27.17 9.08
N GLU A 323 18.76 -27.67 8.50
CA GLU A 323 18.53 -27.67 7.04
C GLU A 323 17.37 -26.73 6.69
N ASN A 324 17.40 -26.14 5.50
CA ASN A 324 16.19 -25.54 4.95
C ASN A 324 15.44 -26.54 4.05
N ASP A 325 14.12 -26.43 4.00
CA ASP A 325 13.28 -27.38 3.25
C ASP A 325 13.24 -27.06 1.73
N SER A 326 13.89 -25.98 1.30
CA SER A 326 13.90 -25.51 -0.08
C SER A 326 15.05 -26.09 -0.91
N ALA A 327 14.78 -26.36 -2.19
CA ALA A 327 15.79 -26.78 -3.15
C ALA A 327 16.44 -25.57 -3.85
N SER A 328 17.73 -25.67 -4.14
CA SER A 328 18.42 -24.76 -5.05
C SER A 328 18.32 -25.33 -6.47
N SER A 329 17.66 -24.62 -7.39
CA SER A 329 17.34 -25.16 -8.73
C SER A 329 17.83 -24.27 -9.87
N VAL A 330 18.34 -24.89 -10.94
CA VAL A 330 18.69 -24.21 -12.20
C VAL A 330 18.18 -25.00 -13.40
N SER A 331 17.65 -24.30 -14.41
CA SER A 331 17.19 -24.92 -15.67
C SER A 331 18.34 -25.14 -16.65
N ILE A 332 18.47 -26.37 -17.13
CA ILE A 332 19.40 -26.83 -18.18
C ILE A 332 18.67 -26.72 -19.52
N GLY A 333 18.54 -25.49 -20.03
CA GLY A 333 17.85 -25.26 -21.31
C GLY A 333 18.56 -25.94 -22.48
N THR A 334 17.81 -26.66 -23.32
CA THR A 334 18.25 -27.26 -24.60
C THR A 334 18.41 -26.26 -25.75
N THR A 335 18.27 -24.95 -25.50
CA THR A 335 18.54 -23.93 -26.52
C THR A 335 20.02 -23.57 -26.55
N SER A 336 20.85 -24.51 -27.01
CA SER A 336 22.08 -24.12 -27.70
C SER A 336 21.69 -23.51 -29.04
N ILE A 337 21.55 -22.19 -29.07
CA ILE A 337 21.52 -21.44 -30.31
C ILE A 337 22.89 -21.64 -30.96
N GLY A 338 22.95 -22.53 -31.96
CA GLY A 338 24.08 -22.65 -32.88
C GLY A 338 25.09 -23.75 -32.57
N ALA A 339 24.79 -24.99 -32.98
CA ALA A 339 25.75 -25.95 -33.54
C ALA A 339 25.03 -27.29 -33.77
N GLY A 340 24.52 -27.50 -34.98
CA GLY A 340 24.06 -28.81 -35.43
C GLY A 340 24.66 -29.10 -36.79
N GLU A 341 25.53 -30.10 -36.86
CA GLU A 341 26.12 -30.63 -38.09
C GLU A 341 25.05 -31.04 -39.10
N GLY A 342 25.20 -30.54 -40.32
CA GLY A 342 24.26 -30.76 -41.41
C GLY A 342 24.50 -32.08 -42.10
N ARG A 343 23.57 -33.03 -41.91
CA ARG A 343 23.33 -34.11 -42.88
C ARG A 343 22.57 -33.49 -44.06
N VAL A 344 23.21 -33.48 -45.24
CA VAL A 344 22.63 -32.95 -46.48
C VAL A 344 21.71 -34.01 -47.08
N GLU A 345 20.47 -34.07 -46.60
CA GLU A 345 19.36 -34.53 -47.44
C GLU A 345 18.88 -33.35 -48.29
N ASP A 346 18.64 -33.61 -49.57
CA ASP A 346 18.15 -32.66 -50.56
C ASP A 346 16.68 -32.26 -50.28
N ARG A 347 16.51 -31.46 -49.22
CA ARG A 347 15.24 -30.82 -48.81
C ARG A 347 15.07 -29.44 -49.45
N SER A 348 15.74 -29.16 -50.57
CA SER A 348 15.81 -27.81 -51.15
C SER A 348 14.44 -27.23 -51.55
N LYS A 349 13.53 -28.05 -52.10
CA LYS A 349 12.18 -27.61 -52.48
C LYS A 349 11.24 -27.46 -51.29
N THR A 350 11.25 -28.39 -50.34
CA THR A 350 10.40 -28.34 -49.15
C THR A 350 10.82 -27.20 -48.21
N ARG A 351 12.13 -26.93 -48.08
CA ARG A 351 12.64 -25.78 -47.30
C ARG A 351 12.26 -24.44 -47.92
N ARG A 352 12.27 -24.30 -49.25
CA ARG A 352 11.81 -23.06 -49.90
C ARG A 352 10.33 -22.78 -49.61
N LEU A 353 9.48 -23.80 -49.68
CA LEU A 353 8.04 -23.65 -49.41
C LEU A 353 7.78 -23.32 -47.92
N VAL A 354 8.46 -24.02 -47.01
CA VAL A 354 8.36 -23.73 -45.56
C VAL A 354 8.91 -22.34 -45.23
N PHE A 355 10.00 -21.92 -45.85
CA PHE A 355 10.59 -20.59 -45.62
C PHE A 355 9.67 -19.47 -46.10
N VAL A 356 9.04 -19.61 -47.28
CA VAL A 356 8.05 -18.64 -47.77
C VAL A 356 6.83 -18.60 -46.85
N ALA A 357 6.37 -19.75 -46.35
CA ALA A 357 5.25 -19.79 -45.40
C ALA A 357 5.58 -19.11 -44.06
N ILE A 358 6.79 -19.30 -43.53
CA ILE A 358 7.24 -18.64 -42.30
C ILE A 358 7.37 -17.13 -42.50
N ILE A 359 7.98 -16.67 -43.59
CA ILE A 359 8.10 -15.23 -43.88
C ILE A 359 6.71 -14.61 -44.08
N GLY A 360 5.85 -15.26 -44.86
CA GLY A 360 4.47 -14.80 -45.06
C GLY A 360 3.69 -14.71 -43.75
N GLY A 361 3.77 -15.74 -42.90
CA GLY A 361 3.16 -15.76 -41.58
C GLY A 361 3.71 -14.66 -40.66
N THR A 362 5.03 -14.47 -40.66
CA THR A 362 5.69 -13.44 -39.84
C THR A 362 5.27 -12.03 -40.28
N LEU A 363 5.23 -11.76 -41.60
CA LEU A 363 4.76 -10.47 -42.12
C LEU A 363 3.28 -10.21 -41.80
N LEU A 364 2.44 -11.25 -41.81
CA LEU A 364 1.03 -11.12 -41.45
C LEU A 364 0.86 -10.80 -39.96
N VAL A 365 1.61 -11.49 -39.08
CA VAL A 365 1.63 -11.20 -37.64
C VAL A 365 2.16 -9.79 -37.36
N LEU A 366 3.25 -9.38 -38.02
CA LEU A 366 3.79 -8.02 -37.89
C LEU A 366 2.81 -6.96 -38.41
N GLY A 367 2.10 -7.22 -39.51
CA GLY A 367 1.05 -6.34 -40.04
C GLY A 367 -0.12 -6.20 -39.07
N ALA A 368 -0.58 -7.30 -38.47
CA ALA A 368 -1.62 -7.29 -37.44
C ALA A 368 -1.16 -6.54 -36.19
N LEU A 369 0.08 -6.76 -35.75
CA LEU A 369 0.68 -6.06 -34.61
C LEU A 369 0.76 -4.55 -34.88
N ALA A 370 1.24 -4.15 -36.06
CA ALA A 370 1.30 -2.74 -36.47
C ALA A 370 -0.10 -2.09 -36.47
N LEU A 371 -1.13 -2.81 -36.96
CA LEU A 371 -2.51 -2.32 -36.96
C LEU A 371 -3.08 -2.18 -35.54
N VAL A 372 -2.76 -3.10 -34.63
CA VAL A 372 -3.13 -3.00 -33.21
C VAL A 372 -2.41 -1.83 -32.53
N LEU A 373 -1.12 -1.65 -32.77
CA LEU A 373 -0.33 -0.54 -32.24
C LEU A 373 -0.84 0.81 -32.75
N LEU A 374 -1.18 0.92 -34.04
CA LEU A 374 -1.79 2.12 -34.62
C LEU A 374 -3.19 2.41 -34.04
N ARG A 375 -4.00 1.37 -33.78
CA ARG A 375 -5.29 1.56 -33.10
C ARG A 375 -5.10 1.99 -31.65
N ARG A 376 -4.10 1.44 -30.95
CA ARG A 376 -3.80 1.77 -29.56
C ARG A 376 -3.24 3.19 -29.42
N SER A 377 -2.39 3.64 -30.35
CA SER A 377 -1.86 5.01 -30.34
C SER A 377 -2.95 6.05 -30.59
N ARG A 378 -3.88 5.79 -31.52
CA ARG A 378 -5.05 6.66 -31.73
C ARG A 378 -5.94 6.76 -30.50
N ARG A 379 -6.15 5.65 -29.78
CA ARG A 379 -6.88 5.66 -28.50
C ARG A 379 -6.15 6.46 -27.42
N ALA A 380 -4.84 6.30 -27.30
CA ALA A 380 -4.03 7.07 -26.35
C ALA A 380 -4.15 8.58 -26.61
N ALA A 381 -3.99 9.02 -27.86
CA ALA A 381 -4.14 10.44 -28.24
C ALA A 381 -5.54 10.99 -27.92
N SER A 382 -6.60 10.18 -28.08
CA SER A 382 -7.95 10.59 -27.71
C SER A 382 -8.15 10.77 -26.21
N LEU A 383 -7.48 9.95 -25.38
CA LEU A 383 -7.52 10.04 -23.92
C LEU A 383 -6.74 11.24 -23.42
N GLU A 384 -5.57 11.53 -24.01
CA GLU A 384 -4.79 12.73 -23.71
C GLU A 384 -5.60 14.00 -24.02
N LYS A 385 -6.30 14.04 -25.16
CA LYS A 385 -7.18 15.16 -25.49
C LYS A 385 -8.32 15.32 -24.48
N GLN A 386 -8.99 14.22 -24.10
CA GLN A 386 -10.03 14.28 -23.07
C GLN A 386 -9.50 14.71 -21.69
N ALA A 387 -8.27 14.30 -21.33
CA ALA A 387 -7.63 14.72 -20.10
C ALA A 387 -7.28 16.22 -20.12
N ALA A 388 -6.76 16.72 -21.24
CA ALA A 388 -6.48 18.14 -21.45
C ALA A 388 -7.77 18.98 -21.38
N ASP A 389 -8.85 18.53 -22.00
CA ASP A 389 -10.15 19.20 -21.96
C ASP A 389 -10.69 19.29 -20.52
N ARG A 390 -10.66 18.17 -19.76
CA ARG A 390 -11.06 18.16 -18.34
C ARG A 390 -10.20 19.09 -17.49
N HIS A 391 -8.90 19.14 -17.75
CA HIS A 391 -7.99 20.04 -17.04
C HIS A 391 -8.31 21.51 -17.35
N GLN A 392 -8.56 21.84 -18.61
CA GLN A 392 -8.95 23.19 -19.02
C GLN A 392 -10.28 23.62 -18.39
N THR A 393 -11.27 22.72 -18.29
CA THR A 393 -12.53 23.00 -17.59
C THR A 393 -12.31 23.29 -16.11
N ARG A 394 -11.48 22.48 -15.41
CA ARG A 394 -11.15 22.70 -13.99
C ARG A 394 -10.42 24.01 -13.75
N LEU A 395 -9.54 24.42 -14.66
CA LEU A 395 -8.84 25.70 -14.58
C LEU A 395 -9.81 26.88 -14.72
N ARG A 396 -10.76 26.82 -15.67
CA ARG A 396 -11.82 27.84 -15.82
C ARG A 396 -12.66 27.94 -14.55
N GLU A 397 -13.16 26.82 -14.04
CA GLU A 397 -13.96 26.79 -12.81
C GLU A 397 -13.18 27.32 -11.58
N ALA A 398 -11.87 27.04 -11.51
CA ALA A 398 -11.02 27.57 -10.44
C ALA A 398 -10.83 29.09 -10.52
N LEU A 399 -10.66 29.64 -11.74
CA LEU A 399 -10.57 31.08 -11.96
C LEU A 399 -11.89 31.78 -11.64
N ASP A 400 -13.02 31.22 -12.06
CA ASP A 400 -14.36 31.76 -11.77
C ASP A 400 -14.62 31.80 -10.26
N ARG A 401 -14.28 30.72 -9.53
CA ARG A 401 -14.37 30.70 -8.05
C ARG A 401 -13.49 31.75 -7.39
N ARG A 402 -12.32 32.04 -7.96
CA ARG A 402 -11.43 33.08 -7.45
C ARG A 402 -12.03 34.48 -7.66
N GLN A 403 -12.54 34.75 -8.86
CA GLN A 403 -13.22 36.01 -9.17
C GLN A 403 -14.43 36.24 -8.26
N GLN A 404 -15.26 35.22 -8.04
CA GLN A 404 -16.39 35.30 -7.11
C GLN A 404 -15.97 35.63 -5.67
N ARG A 405 -14.85 35.09 -5.19
CA ARG A 405 -14.32 35.41 -3.86
C ARG A 405 -13.80 36.84 -3.78
N GLU A 406 -13.13 37.32 -4.82
CA GLU A 406 -12.64 38.69 -4.91
C GLU A 406 -13.81 39.69 -4.94
N GLU A 407 -14.86 39.42 -5.71
CA GLU A 407 -16.09 40.22 -5.74
C GLU A 407 -16.83 40.23 -4.39
N ALA A 408 -16.93 39.06 -3.74
CA ALA A 408 -17.55 38.94 -2.42
C ALA A 408 -16.76 39.75 -1.38
N HIS A 409 -15.43 39.65 -1.37
CA HIS A 409 -14.58 40.43 -0.48
C HIS A 409 -14.70 41.94 -0.74
N ALA A 410 -14.70 42.36 -2.02
CA ALA A 410 -14.90 43.76 -2.39
C ALA A 410 -16.29 44.28 -2.00
N SER A 411 -17.32 43.43 -1.99
CA SER A 411 -18.66 43.80 -1.50
C SER A 411 -18.69 43.97 0.03
N GLN A 412 -18.00 43.10 0.77
CA GLN A 412 -17.88 43.20 2.22
C GLN A 412 -17.10 44.45 2.64
N GLN A 413 -16.02 44.77 1.94
CA GLN A 413 -15.25 46.00 2.19
C GLN A 413 -16.12 47.25 1.98
N ARG A 414 -16.87 47.31 0.87
CA ARG A 414 -17.82 48.42 0.62
C ARG A 414 -18.90 48.53 1.70
N ALA A 415 -19.43 47.40 2.17
CA ALA A 415 -20.40 47.39 3.26
C ALA A 415 -19.78 47.87 4.60
N HIS A 416 -18.54 47.47 4.88
CA HIS A 416 -17.81 47.92 6.05
C HIS A 416 -17.54 49.43 6.01
N GLU A 417 -17.03 49.95 4.90
CA GLU A 417 -16.82 51.39 4.71
C GLU A 417 -18.12 52.18 4.86
N ALA A 418 -19.22 51.72 4.27
CA ALA A 418 -20.54 52.33 4.44
C ALA A 418 -21.00 52.33 5.91
N SER A 419 -20.71 51.26 6.65
CA SER A 419 -21.03 51.18 8.08
C SER A 419 -20.22 52.19 8.92
N LEU A 420 -18.93 52.38 8.60
CA LEU A 420 -18.08 53.35 9.28
C LEU A 420 -18.57 54.78 9.04
N VAL A 421 -18.93 55.12 7.79
CA VAL A 421 -19.52 56.43 7.45
C VAL A 421 -20.83 56.66 8.20
N ALA A 422 -21.70 55.64 8.31
CA ALA A 422 -22.94 55.75 9.05
C ALA A 422 -22.72 55.96 10.56
N VAL A 423 -21.76 55.26 11.16
CA VAL A 423 -21.37 55.44 12.57
C VAL A 423 -20.82 56.85 12.81
N GLU A 424 -19.97 57.35 11.91
CA GLU A 424 -19.44 58.71 12.03
C GLU A 424 -20.54 59.77 11.94
N ALA A 425 -21.47 59.62 10.99
CA ALA A 425 -22.63 60.51 10.85
C ALA A 425 -23.53 60.49 12.09
N ALA A 426 -23.80 59.31 12.65
CA ALA A 426 -24.57 59.15 13.89
C ALA A 426 -23.86 59.81 15.08
N THR A 427 -22.54 59.66 15.18
CA THR A 427 -21.72 60.28 16.23
C THR A 427 -21.76 61.81 16.12
N ARG A 428 -21.63 62.36 14.90
CA ARG A 428 -21.77 63.80 14.66
C ARG A 428 -23.15 64.32 15.05
N ALA A 429 -24.22 63.61 14.68
CA ALA A 429 -25.59 63.96 15.04
C ALA A 429 -25.80 63.94 16.57
N ALA A 430 -25.30 62.92 17.27
CA ALA A 430 -25.38 62.83 18.73
C ALA A 430 -24.64 63.99 19.43
N ASN A 431 -23.46 64.36 18.94
CA ASN A 431 -22.70 65.48 19.49
C ASN A 431 -23.39 66.84 19.25
N ALA A 432 -24.08 67.02 18.12
CA ALA A 432 -24.84 68.24 17.83
C ALA A 432 -26.04 68.43 18.78
N VAL A 433 -26.68 67.34 19.22
CA VAL A 433 -27.74 67.41 20.24
C VAL A 433 -27.20 67.82 21.61
N ARG A 434 -25.95 67.46 21.91
CA ARG A 434 -25.31 67.74 23.21
C ARG A 434 -24.91 69.21 23.40
N THR A 435 -24.84 70.01 22.34
CA THR A 435 -24.45 71.43 22.41
C THR A 435 -25.62 72.41 22.55
N VAL A 436 -26.85 71.93 22.77
CA VAL A 436 -27.99 72.79 23.12
C VAL A 436 -27.84 73.28 24.57
N PRO A 437 -27.83 74.60 24.85
CA PRO A 437 -27.66 75.12 26.20
C PRO A 437 -28.85 74.72 27.09
N LEU A 438 -28.55 73.94 28.14
CA LEU A 438 -29.50 73.50 29.17
C LEU A 438 -29.94 74.67 30.03
N ASN A 439 -31.15 75.17 29.77
CA ASN A 439 -31.98 75.80 30.79
C ASN A 439 -33.25 74.94 30.99
N ALA A 440 -33.02 73.65 31.28
CA ALA A 440 -34.06 72.66 31.51
C ALA A 440 -33.88 72.01 32.90
N PRO A 441 -34.99 71.77 33.63
CA PRO A 441 -34.95 71.37 35.03
C PRO A 441 -34.34 69.97 35.24
N LYS A 442 -33.62 69.86 36.37
CA LYS A 442 -32.96 68.66 36.91
C LYS A 442 -33.87 67.43 36.81
N PRO A 443 -33.50 66.38 36.03
CA PRO A 443 -34.24 65.14 36.00
C PRO A 443 -34.14 64.46 37.36
N VAL A 444 -35.29 64.02 37.88
CA VAL A 444 -35.40 63.20 39.10
C VAL A 444 -34.60 61.91 38.88
N ALA A 445 -33.72 61.59 39.83
CA ALA A 445 -32.83 60.45 39.79
C ALA A 445 -33.62 59.15 39.53
N ALA A 446 -33.23 58.43 38.48
CA ALA A 446 -33.70 57.07 38.24
C ALA A 446 -33.22 56.15 39.39
N PRO A 447 -34.04 55.19 39.84
CA PRO A 447 -33.66 54.26 40.90
C PRO A 447 -32.45 53.43 40.45
N GLU A 448 -31.44 53.34 41.32
CA GLU A 448 -30.26 52.51 41.09
C GLU A 448 -30.67 51.03 40.97
N PRO A 449 -30.10 50.27 40.01
CA PRO A 449 -30.47 48.88 39.81
C PRO A 449 -29.99 48.03 40.99
N GLU A 450 -30.93 47.41 41.69
CA GLU A 450 -30.68 46.39 42.71
C GLU A 450 -29.94 45.20 42.07
N LEU A 451 -28.79 44.82 42.62
CA LEU A 451 -28.00 43.68 42.13
C LEU A 451 -28.30 42.45 42.99
N GLU A 452 -28.39 41.26 42.42
CA GLU A 452 -28.69 40.01 43.12
C GLU A 452 -27.58 38.97 42.91
N CYS A 453 -27.22 38.23 43.96
CA CYS A 453 -26.28 37.11 43.83
C CYS A 453 -27.00 35.89 43.25
N PRO A 454 -26.53 35.30 42.12
CA PRO A 454 -27.19 34.14 41.52
C PRO A 454 -27.09 32.86 42.37
N THR A 455 -26.18 32.84 43.35
CA THR A 455 -25.93 31.65 44.19
C THR A 455 -26.74 31.68 45.48
N CYS A 456 -26.74 32.81 46.20
CA CYS A 456 -27.44 32.93 47.48
C CYS A 456 -28.78 33.68 47.42
N GLY A 457 -29.12 34.30 46.28
CA GLY A 457 -30.38 35.01 46.06
C GLY A 457 -30.56 36.30 46.87
N LYS A 458 -29.48 36.81 47.49
CA LYS A 458 -29.53 38.08 48.24
C LYS A 458 -29.32 39.27 47.32
N SER A 459 -30.10 40.31 47.57
CA SER A 459 -29.96 41.63 46.95
C SER A 459 -28.88 42.47 47.62
N PHE A 460 -28.19 43.29 46.86
CA PHE A 460 -27.19 44.25 47.32
C PHE A 460 -27.30 45.56 46.53
N ASP A 461 -26.86 46.65 47.15
CA ASP A 461 -26.84 47.98 46.54
C ASP A 461 -25.79 48.08 45.41
N ALA A 462 -25.97 49.03 44.50
CA ALA A 462 -25.20 49.20 43.27
C ALA A 462 -23.68 49.48 43.47
N GLY A 463 -23.21 49.61 44.72
CA GLY A 463 -21.80 49.80 45.06
C GLY A 463 -20.99 48.50 45.25
N VAL A 464 -21.63 47.33 45.25
CA VAL A 464 -20.96 46.05 45.51
C VAL A 464 -20.96 45.19 44.25
N ALA A 465 -19.79 44.86 43.69
CA ALA A 465 -19.69 44.08 42.45
C ALA A 465 -19.73 42.55 42.67
N PHE A 466 -19.41 42.07 43.87
CA PHE A 466 -19.29 40.65 44.20
C PHE A 466 -19.99 40.32 45.53
N CYS A 467 -20.62 39.15 45.63
CA CYS A 467 -21.32 38.75 46.84
C CYS A 467 -20.35 38.54 48.03
N PRO A 468 -20.58 39.15 49.20
CA PRO A 468 -19.72 38.96 50.38
C PRO A 468 -19.73 37.53 50.94
N HIS A 469 -20.74 36.72 50.58
CA HIS A 469 -20.89 35.37 51.11
C HIS A 469 -20.14 34.31 50.29
N ASP A 470 -20.06 34.47 48.96
CA ASP A 470 -19.54 33.44 48.05
C ASP A 470 -18.55 33.97 46.98
N GLY A 471 -18.37 35.30 46.87
CA GLY A 471 -17.44 35.92 45.94
C GLY A 471 -17.91 35.96 44.47
N VAL A 472 -19.14 35.52 44.15
CA VAL A 472 -19.66 35.52 42.78
C VAL A 472 -20.09 36.93 42.36
N ALA A 473 -19.87 37.29 41.09
CA ALA A 473 -20.27 38.59 40.54
C ALA A 473 -21.79 38.76 40.60
N LEU A 474 -22.26 39.88 41.15
CA LEU A 474 -23.69 40.17 41.26
C LEU A 474 -24.27 40.53 39.88
N ILE A 475 -25.49 40.08 39.61
CA ILE A 475 -26.19 40.36 38.36
C ILE A 475 -27.34 41.33 38.62
N PRO A 476 -27.67 42.26 37.71
CA PRO A 476 -28.82 43.14 37.87
C PRO A 476 -30.09 42.33 38.07
N LYS A 477 -30.85 42.65 39.11
CA LYS A 477 -32.18 42.08 39.35
C LYS A 477 -33.13 42.63 38.30
N VAL A 478 -33.14 41.98 37.14
CA VAL A 478 -34.02 42.36 36.05
C VAL A 478 -35.45 42.16 36.53
N ALA A 479 -36.19 43.23 36.77
CA ALA A 479 -37.61 43.16 37.08
C ALA A 479 -38.30 42.43 35.93
N VAL A 480 -38.64 41.15 36.14
CA VAL A 480 -39.30 40.32 35.12
C VAL A 480 -40.78 40.71 35.07
N ALA A 481 -41.06 41.89 34.50
CA ALA A 481 -42.34 42.13 33.83
C ALA A 481 -42.32 41.30 32.53
N GLY A 482 -43.30 40.41 32.39
CA GLY A 482 -43.30 39.31 31.44
C GLY A 482 -42.89 39.65 30.00
N ALA A 483 -41.92 38.89 29.50
CA ALA A 483 -41.74 38.65 28.08
C ALA A 483 -41.26 37.20 27.91
N VAL A 484 -42.23 36.31 27.69
CA VAL A 484 -42.01 34.96 27.16
C VAL A 484 -41.47 35.14 25.74
N MET A 485 -40.14 35.14 25.61
CA MET A 485 -39.46 34.97 24.32
C MET A 485 -38.72 33.64 24.38
N ALA A 486 -39.34 32.65 23.72
CA ALA A 486 -38.80 31.34 23.47
C ALA A 486 -37.42 31.47 22.78
N LYS A 487 -36.34 31.29 23.55
CA LYS A 487 -35.05 30.91 22.97
C LYS A 487 -35.18 29.47 22.52
N ASN A 488 -35.19 29.29 21.21
CA ASN A 488 -35.00 28.01 20.54
C ASN A 488 -33.80 27.27 21.16
N GLY A 489 -34.08 26.30 22.01
CA GLY A 489 -33.13 25.29 22.43
C GLY A 489 -32.84 24.38 21.24
N GLN A 490 -31.81 24.72 20.46
CA GLN A 490 -31.22 23.71 19.59
C GLN A 490 -30.63 22.61 20.49
N PRO A 491 -30.98 21.33 20.29
CA PRO A 491 -30.39 20.24 21.04
C PRO A 491 -28.89 20.26 20.78
N LYS A 492 -28.09 20.48 21.83
CA LYS A 492 -26.63 20.45 21.75
C LYS A 492 -26.24 19.05 21.27
N ARG A 493 -25.79 18.95 20.02
CA ARG A 493 -25.33 17.68 19.44
C ARG A 493 -24.19 17.14 20.31
N GLY A 494 -24.31 15.89 20.74
CA GLY A 494 -23.28 15.22 21.53
C GLY A 494 -21.98 15.12 20.73
N LYS A 495 -20.85 15.24 21.41
CA LYS A 495 -19.53 14.97 20.82
C LYS A 495 -19.06 13.57 21.24
N ILE A 496 -18.18 12.95 20.47
CA ILE A 496 -17.57 11.64 20.77
C ILE A 496 -16.05 11.75 20.79
N CYS A 497 -15.40 11.04 21.71
CA CYS A 497 -13.96 10.88 21.68
C CYS A 497 -13.57 9.83 20.61
N PRO A 498 -12.72 10.17 19.62
CA PRO A 498 -12.32 9.21 18.58
C PRO A 498 -11.42 8.09 19.12
N THR A 499 -10.81 8.27 20.29
CA THR A 499 -9.88 7.33 20.89
C THR A 499 -10.59 6.31 21.77
N CYS A 500 -11.45 6.75 22.70
CA CYS A 500 -12.13 5.86 23.64
C CYS A 500 -13.59 5.53 23.27
N GLY A 501 -14.22 6.29 22.38
CA GLY A 501 -15.61 6.09 21.96
C GLY A 501 -16.68 6.62 22.93
N ASP A 502 -16.30 7.22 24.05
CA ASP A 502 -17.25 7.80 25.01
C ASP A 502 -17.94 9.05 24.43
N ARG A 503 -19.22 9.22 24.78
CA ARG A 503 -20.05 10.36 24.38
C ARG A 503 -20.06 11.42 25.47
N PHE A 504 -19.99 12.68 25.06
CA PHE A 504 -19.95 13.83 25.94
C PHE A 504 -21.02 14.85 25.54
N GLU A 505 -21.67 15.44 26.55
CA GLU A 505 -22.60 16.55 26.33
C GLU A 505 -21.84 17.79 25.86
N GLY A 506 -22.43 18.54 24.93
CA GLY A 506 -21.74 19.49 24.03
C GLY A 506 -21.00 20.69 24.64
N GLY A 507 -20.76 20.71 25.96
CA GLY A 507 -19.89 21.70 26.62
C GLY A 507 -18.42 21.30 26.72
N ALA A 508 -18.06 20.02 26.58
CA ALA A 508 -16.66 19.59 26.64
C ALA A 508 -15.97 19.70 25.27
N ASP A 509 -14.72 20.15 25.24
CA ASP A 509 -13.87 20.17 24.03
C ASP A 509 -12.84 19.04 24.01
N PHE A 510 -12.53 18.45 25.17
CA PHE A 510 -11.53 17.40 25.34
C PHE A 510 -12.08 16.24 26.20
N CYS A 511 -11.62 15.02 25.91
CA CYS A 511 -11.94 13.82 26.67
C CYS A 511 -11.22 13.83 28.03
N GLY A 512 -11.98 13.68 29.12
CA GLY A 512 -11.41 13.62 30.47
C GLY A 512 -10.55 12.38 30.77
N LYS A 513 -10.60 11.34 29.92
CA LYS A 513 -9.79 10.11 30.11
C LYS A 513 -8.43 10.17 29.41
N ASP A 514 -8.37 10.72 28.20
CA ASP A 514 -7.18 10.63 27.34
C ASP A 514 -6.70 11.98 26.78
N GLY A 515 -7.42 13.09 27.04
CA GLY A 515 -7.06 14.43 26.57
C GLY A 515 -7.30 14.69 25.08
N THR A 516 -7.88 13.74 24.33
CA THR A 516 -8.14 13.89 22.89
C THR A 516 -9.26 14.89 22.64
N GLN A 517 -9.15 15.71 21.58
CA GLN A 517 -10.19 16.65 21.18
C GLN A 517 -11.45 15.91 20.71
N LEU A 518 -12.61 16.31 21.23
CA LEU A 518 -13.89 15.67 20.94
C LEU A 518 -14.44 16.11 19.57
N VAL A 519 -14.98 15.17 18.81
CA VAL A 519 -15.50 15.41 17.46
C VAL A 519 -17.03 15.38 17.48
N LEU A 520 -17.66 16.31 16.75
CA LEU A 520 -19.12 16.36 16.60
C LEU A 520 -19.61 15.10 15.86
N LEU A 521 -20.58 14.40 16.46
CA LEU A 521 -21.36 13.40 15.74
C LEU A 521 -22.30 14.14 14.76
N ASN A 522 -22.10 13.90 13.46
CA ASN A 522 -22.90 14.49 12.40
C ASN A 522 -24.35 14.03 12.41
#